data_AF-A0A2E6TSH2-F1
#
_entry.id   AF-A0A2E6TSH2-F1
#
_cell.length_a   1.000
_cell.length_b   1.000
_cell.length_c   1.000
_cell.angle_alpha   90.00
_cell.angle_beta   90.00
_cell.angle_gamma   90.00
#
_symmetry.space_group_name_H-M   'P 1'
#
loop_
_entity.id
_entity.type
_entity.pdbx_description
1 polymer ?
#
loop_
_entity_poly.entity_id
_entity_poly.type
_entity_poly.pdbx_seq_one_letter_code
_entity_poly.pdbx_strand_id
1 'polypeptide(L)'
;RAPYPFEDYAQPLPAPVVQLRVREGDDASCLNLNQTREPRLLGVDPAKLKDRFTFATTLDDRPGWELLNEDYGEGIVPAVVDQNTGMWALHVKLGDTLDYPAESGGTIKLKIVGMLAFSMMQGDVIVSEEALVRHFPSNSGYRAFLLDRPTDGNATATLAMLNDGLANHGLDPISAAERLANFSQVQNTYITIFQALGGLSLLLGSLGLGVVVLRNVLERRGELAVMQAVGFRKAALRWLVCTEHGLLLLLGLAVGVGAALLAVWPSLNTPGAQMPWASLGWMLAAVLASGLLWTWLAATAALRGHLLPALRSE
;
A
#
# COMPACT_ATOMS: atom_id res chain seq x y z
N ARG A 1 -36.09 17.60 37.07
CA ARG A 1 -36.40 16.64 35.98
C ARG A 1 -36.58 17.46 34.72
N ALA A 2 -35.56 17.55 33.87
CA ALA A 2 -35.70 18.18 32.56
C ALA A 2 -36.49 17.25 31.64
N PRO A 3 -37.46 17.75 30.84
CA PRO A 3 -38.22 16.94 29.90
C PRO A 3 -37.55 17.04 28.53
N TYR A 4 -36.62 16.13 28.24
CA TYR A 4 -36.22 15.87 26.86
C TYR A 4 -36.68 14.44 26.52
N PRO A 5 -37.76 14.28 25.72
CA PRO A 5 -38.19 12.97 25.26
C PRO A 5 -37.21 12.52 24.18
N PHE A 6 -36.13 11.83 24.59
CA PHE A 6 -35.21 11.20 23.64
C PHE A 6 -35.86 10.05 22.85
N GLU A 7 -37.02 9.56 23.28
CA GLU A 7 -37.71 8.41 22.68
C GLU A 7 -38.37 8.72 21.33
N ASP A 8 -38.77 9.96 21.06
CA ASP A 8 -39.53 10.30 19.83
C ASP A 8 -38.65 10.60 18.59
N TYR A 9 -37.33 10.71 18.76
CA TYR A 9 -36.38 11.05 17.67
C TYR A 9 -35.31 9.99 17.39
N ALA A 10 -35.27 8.90 18.16
CA ALA A 10 -34.33 7.82 17.94
C ALA A 10 -34.80 6.94 16.78
N GLN A 11 -34.58 7.39 15.53
CA GLN A 11 -34.56 6.44 14.43
C GLN A 11 -33.49 5.40 14.73
N PRO A 12 -33.82 4.09 14.76
CA PRO A 12 -32.83 3.06 15.01
C PRO A 12 -31.73 3.19 13.96
N LEU A 13 -30.48 3.19 14.42
CA LEU A 13 -29.33 3.22 13.51
C LEU A 13 -29.50 2.07 12.50
N PRO A 14 -29.45 2.34 11.19
CA PRO A 14 -29.76 1.35 10.15
C PRO A 14 -28.72 0.22 10.02
N ALA A 15 -27.80 0.10 10.97
CA ALA A 15 -26.66 -0.81 10.91
C ALA A 15 -26.19 -1.25 12.31
N PRO A 16 -25.61 -2.46 12.42
CA PRO A 16 -25.03 -2.92 13.68
C PRO A 16 -23.87 -2.02 14.10
N VAL A 17 -23.87 -1.61 15.37
CA VAL A 17 -22.83 -0.79 15.98
C VAL A 17 -21.97 -1.68 16.88
N VAL A 18 -20.65 -1.64 16.68
CA VAL A 18 -19.69 -2.23 17.61
C VAL A 18 -19.13 -1.13 18.49
N GLN A 19 -19.34 -1.27 19.79
CA GLN A 19 -18.85 -0.33 20.79
C GLN A 19 -17.50 -0.83 21.31
N LEU A 20 -16.55 0.09 21.47
CA LEU A 20 -15.20 -0.21 21.92
C LEU A 20 -14.88 0.64 23.15
N ARG A 21 -14.30 0.02 24.16
CA ARG A 21 -13.68 0.73 25.28
C ARG A 21 -12.31 1.21 24.88
N VAL A 22 -11.92 2.38 25.36
CA VAL A 22 -10.65 3.02 24.98
C VAL A 22 -9.88 3.38 26.23
N ARG A 23 -8.76 2.71 26.47
CA ARG A 23 -7.74 3.19 27.40
C ARG A 23 -6.80 4.09 26.63
N GLU A 24 -6.75 5.36 27.01
CA GLU A 24 -5.81 6.31 26.42
C GLU A 24 -4.38 5.79 26.54
N GLY A 25 -3.57 6.18 25.56
CA GLY A 25 -2.17 5.81 25.45
C GLY A 25 -1.54 6.57 24.30
N ASP A 26 -0.27 6.28 24.07
CA ASP A 26 0.49 6.78 22.94
C ASP A 26 -0.11 6.26 21.62
N ASP A 27 -0.12 7.10 20.59
CA ASP A 27 -0.41 6.64 19.23
C ASP A 27 0.72 5.71 18.76
N ALA A 28 0.41 4.47 18.40
CA ALA A 28 1.36 3.52 17.85
C ALA A 28 1.27 3.41 16.31
N SER A 29 0.68 4.41 15.66
CA SER A 29 0.58 4.45 14.21
C SER A 29 1.94 4.75 13.59
N CYS A 30 2.11 4.39 12.31
CA CYS A 30 3.33 4.73 11.56
C CYS A 30 3.50 6.25 11.32
N LEU A 31 2.54 7.07 11.76
CA LEU A 31 2.62 8.53 11.70
C LEU A 31 3.29 9.12 12.95
N ASN A 32 3.38 8.37 14.05
CA ASN A 32 4.09 8.79 15.24
C ASN A 32 5.59 8.47 15.12
N LEU A 33 6.43 9.51 15.15
CA LEU A 33 7.89 9.37 15.09
C LEU A 33 8.54 9.07 16.45
N ASN A 34 7.78 9.20 17.55
CA ASN A 34 8.27 8.92 18.89
C ASN A 34 8.16 7.43 19.23
N GLN A 35 9.01 6.97 20.14
CA GLN A 35 8.90 5.61 20.66
C GLN A 35 7.64 5.47 21.54
N THR A 36 6.66 4.72 21.05
CA THR A 36 5.46 4.33 21.80
C THR A 36 5.82 3.32 22.88
N ARG A 37 5.51 3.63 24.15
CA ARG A 37 5.71 2.70 25.28
C ARG A 37 4.40 2.16 25.83
N GLU A 38 3.38 3.01 25.86
CA GLU A 38 2.03 2.64 26.31
C GLU A 38 1.03 2.85 25.19
N PRO A 39 0.96 1.94 24.19
CA PRO A 39 -0.01 2.10 23.11
C PRO A 39 -1.44 2.19 23.65
N ARG A 40 -2.30 2.90 22.92
CA ARG A 40 -3.74 2.94 23.19
C ARG A 40 -4.33 1.52 23.14
N LEU A 41 -5.14 1.15 24.14
CA LEU A 41 -5.83 -0.15 24.16
C LEU A 41 -7.30 0.01 23.76
N LEU A 42 -7.76 -0.87 22.88
CA LEU A 42 -9.15 -1.04 22.51
C LEU A 42 -9.68 -2.33 23.12
N GLY A 43 -10.67 -2.20 24.01
CA GLY A 43 -11.41 -3.35 24.56
C GLY A 43 -12.62 -3.64 23.68
N VAL A 44 -12.69 -4.87 23.18
CA VAL A 44 -13.70 -5.27 22.19
C VAL A 44 -14.37 -6.58 22.57
N ASP A 45 -15.62 -6.76 22.18
CA ASP A 45 -16.27 -8.06 22.16
C ASP A 45 -15.84 -8.80 20.87
N PRO A 46 -15.02 -9.87 20.96
CA PRO A 46 -14.47 -10.53 19.77
C PRO A 46 -15.55 -11.13 18.88
N ALA A 47 -16.72 -11.51 19.44
CA ALA A 47 -17.82 -12.07 18.65
C ALA A 47 -18.42 -11.04 17.69
N LYS A 48 -18.41 -9.75 18.06
CA LYS A 48 -18.90 -8.66 17.21
C LYS A 48 -17.95 -8.30 16.07
N LEU A 49 -16.68 -8.70 16.15
CA LEU A 49 -15.65 -8.44 15.14
C LEU A 49 -15.45 -9.55 14.12
N LYS A 50 -16.15 -10.68 14.31
CA LYS A 50 -16.11 -11.82 13.40
C LYS A 50 -16.44 -11.36 11.97
N ASP A 51 -15.61 -11.79 11.02
CA ASP A 51 -15.74 -11.52 9.58
C ASP A 51 -15.68 -10.04 9.14
N ARG A 52 -15.31 -9.11 10.04
CA ARG A 52 -15.18 -7.67 9.72
C ARG A 52 -13.78 -7.23 9.31
N PHE A 53 -12.76 -8.01 9.68
CA PHE A 53 -11.35 -7.70 9.47
C PHE A 53 -10.62 -8.89 8.88
N THR A 54 -9.60 -8.61 8.06
CA THR A 54 -8.70 -9.62 7.52
C THR A 54 -7.46 -9.73 8.39
N PHE A 55 -7.07 -10.94 8.77
CA PHE A 55 -5.80 -11.18 9.44
C PHE A 55 -4.69 -11.45 8.42
N ALA A 56 -3.53 -10.84 8.62
CA ALA A 56 -2.32 -11.15 7.88
C ALA A 56 -1.65 -12.43 8.41
N THR A 57 -1.67 -12.62 9.73
CA THR A 57 -1.19 -13.83 10.39
C THR A 57 -1.89 -14.02 11.74
N THR A 58 -2.06 -15.27 12.17
CA THR A 58 -2.63 -15.63 13.48
C THR A 58 -1.85 -16.77 14.10
N LEU A 59 -1.91 -16.87 15.43
CA LEU A 59 -1.31 -17.99 16.14
C LEU A 59 -2.11 -19.27 15.83
N ASP A 60 -1.39 -20.34 15.50
CA ASP A 60 -1.94 -21.66 15.19
C ASP A 60 -2.95 -21.71 14.02
N ASP A 61 -2.92 -20.72 13.11
CA ASP A 61 -3.87 -20.58 11.98
C ASP A 61 -5.37 -20.54 12.40
N ARG A 62 -5.63 -20.18 13.66
CA ARG A 62 -6.99 -20.07 14.21
C ARG A 62 -7.60 -18.68 13.96
N PRO A 63 -8.93 -18.52 14.08
CA PRO A 63 -9.57 -17.21 13.95
C PRO A 63 -9.03 -16.26 15.02
N GLY A 64 -8.33 -15.19 14.59
CA GLY A 64 -7.55 -14.35 15.50
C GLY A 64 -8.36 -13.68 16.61
N TRP A 65 -9.65 -13.42 16.37
CA TRP A 65 -10.55 -12.88 17.39
C TRP A 65 -10.88 -13.89 18.50
N GLU A 66 -10.98 -15.18 18.19
CA GLU A 66 -11.28 -16.23 19.17
C GLU A 66 -10.12 -16.40 20.18
N LEU A 67 -8.89 -16.13 19.74
CA LEU A 67 -7.69 -16.18 20.57
C LEU A 67 -7.66 -15.12 21.68
N LEU A 68 -8.44 -14.04 21.56
CA LEU A 68 -8.53 -12.99 22.60
C LEU A 68 -9.24 -13.45 23.88
N ASN A 69 -9.96 -14.57 23.82
CA ASN A 69 -10.67 -15.14 24.96
C ASN A 69 -9.91 -16.32 25.60
N GLU A 70 -8.76 -16.70 25.06
CA GLU A 70 -7.97 -17.80 25.60
C GLU A 70 -7.14 -17.38 26.81
N ASP A 71 -6.99 -18.31 27.75
CA ASP A 71 -6.12 -18.13 28.90
C ASP A 71 -4.70 -18.60 28.55
N TYR A 72 -3.75 -17.67 28.61
CA TYR A 72 -2.33 -17.93 28.37
C TYR A 72 -1.49 -17.97 29.66
N GLY A 73 -2.14 -17.91 30.83
CA GLY A 73 -1.51 -17.90 32.14
C GLY A 73 -1.65 -16.56 32.87
N GLU A 74 -1.23 -16.55 34.12
CA GLU A 74 -1.42 -15.41 35.02
C GLU A 74 -0.68 -14.16 34.52
N GLY A 75 -1.40 -13.03 34.42
CA GLY A 75 -0.85 -11.75 33.99
C GLY A 75 -0.59 -11.63 32.48
N ILE A 76 -0.99 -12.62 31.67
CA ILE A 76 -0.87 -12.57 30.21
C ILE A 76 -2.24 -12.29 29.60
N VAL A 77 -2.31 -11.20 28.82
CA VAL A 77 -3.51 -10.79 28.10
C VAL A 77 -3.27 -11.01 26.61
N PRO A 78 -4.05 -11.85 25.92
CA PRO A 78 -3.95 -11.97 24.48
C PRO A 78 -4.36 -10.66 23.80
N ALA A 79 -3.62 -10.28 22.77
CA ALA A 79 -3.78 -9.04 22.05
C ALA A 79 -3.64 -9.23 20.53
N VAL A 80 -4.38 -8.44 19.78
CA VAL A 80 -4.33 -8.33 18.32
C VAL A 80 -3.87 -6.93 17.95
N VAL A 81 -3.00 -6.81 16.95
CA VAL A 81 -2.47 -5.53 16.47
C VAL A 81 -2.50 -5.46 14.94
N ASP A 82 -2.53 -4.28 14.36
CA ASP A 82 -2.23 -4.14 12.92
C ASP A 82 -0.78 -4.56 12.65
N GLN A 83 -0.53 -5.28 11.55
CA GLN A 83 0.79 -5.82 11.21
C GLN A 83 1.86 -4.72 11.15
N ASN A 84 1.54 -3.54 10.60
CA ASN A 84 2.50 -2.45 10.51
C ASN A 84 2.76 -1.83 11.88
N THR A 85 1.72 -1.68 12.71
CA THR A 85 1.87 -1.22 14.10
C THR A 85 2.73 -2.18 14.92
N GLY A 86 2.49 -3.49 14.83
CA GLY A 86 3.29 -4.51 15.50
C GLY A 86 4.76 -4.46 15.06
N MET A 87 5.01 -4.53 13.76
CA MET A 87 6.37 -4.65 13.22
C MET A 87 7.22 -3.38 13.34
N TRP A 88 6.63 -2.20 13.11
CA TRP A 88 7.41 -0.95 12.94
C TRP A 88 7.30 0.02 14.11
N ALA A 89 6.15 0.09 14.78
CA ALA A 89 5.98 0.97 15.93
C ALA A 89 6.37 0.25 17.23
N LEU A 90 5.79 -0.93 17.44
CA LEU A 90 5.96 -1.71 18.68
C LEU A 90 7.14 -2.68 18.65
N HIS A 91 7.68 -2.99 17.47
CA HIS A 91 8.78 -3.94 17.26
C HIS A 91 8.51 -5.35 17.82
N VAL A 92 7.26 -5.80 17.73
CA VAL A 92 6.80 -7.13 18.15
C VAL A 92 6.37 -7.97 16.97
N LYS A 93 6.58 -9.28 17.07
CA LYS A 93 6.13 -10.29 16.10
C LYS A 93 4.99 -11.12 16.68
N LEU A 94 4.38 -11.94 15.83
CA LEU A 94 3.39 -12.91 16.28
C LEU A 94 4.03 -13.84 17.33
N GLY A 95 3.35 -14.01 18.46
CA GLY A 95 3.81 -14.82 19.59
C GLY A 95 4.62 -14.05 20.64
N ASP A 96 5.13 -12.86 20.32
CA ASP A 96 5.87 -12.03 21.26
C ASP A 96 4.95 -11.43 22.33
N THR A 97 5.54 -10.92 23.41
CA THR A 97 4.82 -10.23 24.49
C THR A 97 5.32 -8.80 24.66
N LEU A 98 4.39 -7.86 24.83
CA LEU A 98 4.67 -6.48 25.19
C LEU A 98 4.33 -6.25 26.68
N ASP A 99 5.30 -5.80 27.46
CA ASP A 99 5.06 -5.41 28.85
C ASP A 99 4.26 -4.10 28.89
N TYR A 100 3.18 -4.07 29.65
CA TYR A 100 2.24 -2.95 29.72
C TYR A 100 1.84 -2.66 31.17
N PRO A 101 1.86 -1.40 31.64
CA PRO A 101 1.56 -1.08 33.02
C PRO A 101 0.06 -1.20 33.32
N ALA A 102 -0.26 -1.95 34.38
CA ALA A 102 -1.63 -2.15 34.87
C ALA A 102 -2.06 -1.05 35.84
N GLU A 103 -3.36 -0.79 35.93
CA GLU A 103 -3.92 0.23 36.85
C GLU A 103 -3.68 -0.12 38.32
N SER A 104 -3.72 -1.41 38.66
CA SER A 104 -3.55 -1.91 40.04
C SER A 104 -2.14 -1.74 40.62
N GLY A 105 -1.20 -1.22 39.84
CA GLY A 105 0.23 -1.27 40.13
C GLY A 105 0.82 -2.63 39.74
N GLY A 106 1.78 -2.63 38.83
CA GLY A 106 2.38 -3.82 38.23
C GLY A 106 2.38 -3.78 36.71
N THR A 107 2.88 -4.84 36.07
CA THR A 107 2.90 -4.99 34.61
C THR A 107 2.11 -6.23 34.20
N ILE A 108 1.33 -6.09 33.13
CA ILE A 108 0.72 -7.20 32.39
C ILE A 108 1.48 -7.42 31.10
N LYS A 109 1.42 -8.64 30.57
CA LYS A 109 2.05 -9.01 29.30
C LYS A 109 0.99 -9.12 28.21
N LEU A 110 1.03 -8.23 27.24
CA LEU A 110 0.17 -8.30 26.06
C LEU A 110 0.79 -9.28 25.06
N LYS A 111 0.26 -10.49 24.95
CA LYS A 111 0.75 -11.51 24.02
C LYS A 111 0.12 -11.32 22.65
N ILE A 112 0.94 -11.13 21.62
CA ILE A 112 0.44 -10.92 20.26
C ILE A 112 -0.02 -12.25 19.66
N VAL A 113 -1.33 -12.47 19.62
CA VAL A 113 -1.95 -13.72 19.12
C VAL A 113 -2.45 -13.61 17.68
N GLY A 114 -2.53 -12.39 17.15
CA GLY A 114 -2.89 -12.16 15.76
C GLY A 114 -2.46 -10.79 15.27
N MET A 115 -2.20 -10.71 13.97
CA MET A 115 -1.92 -9.45 13.29
C MET A 115 -2.94 -9.20 12.19
N LEU A 116 -3.63 -8.07 12.27
CA LEU A 116 -4.52 -7.60 11.21
C LEU A 116 -3.70 -7.21 9.98
N ALA A 117 -4.22 -7.53 8.81
CA ALA A 117 -3.78 -6.89 7.58
C ALA A 117 -4.12 -5.38 7.65
N PHE A 118 -3.57 -4.60 6.72
CA PHE A 118 -3.73 -3.14 6.67
C PHE A 118 -5.18 -2.69 6.96
N SER A 119 -5.38 -2.09 8.14
CA SER A 119 -6.71 -1.79 8.68
C SER A 119 -6.81 -0.40 9.30
N MET A 120 -8.05 0.08 9.53
CA MET A 120 -8.26 1.35 10.23
C MET A 120 -7.92 1.30 11.73
N MET A 121 -7.58 0.11 12.25
CA MET A 121 -7.14 -0.11 13.63
C MET A 121 -5.63 0.10 13.81
N GLN A 122 -4.94 0.57 12.78
CA GLN A 122 -3.54 0.95 12.89
C GLN A 122 -3.35 1.99 14.01
N GLY A 123 -2.34 1.74 14.84
CA GLY A 123 -2.00 2.53 16.02
C GLY A 123 -2.59 2.08 17.33
N ASP A 124 -3.49 1.08 17.29
CA ASP A 124 -4.18 0.56 18.46
C ASP A 124 -3.77 -0.89 18.77
N VAL A 125 -3.76 -1.25 20.05
CA VAL A 125 -3.65 -2.63 20.50
C VAL A 125 -5.03 -3.10 20.97
N ILE A 126 -5.50 -4.22 20.43
CA ILE A 126 -6.86 -4.71 20.62
C ILE A 126 -6.83 -5.89 21.58
N VAL A 127 -7.63 -5.83 22.64
CA VAL A 127 -7.79 -6.88 23.66
C VAL A 127 -9.28 -7.17 23.87
N SER A 128 -9.60 -8.30 24.51
CA SER A 128 -10.99 -8.55 24.91
C SER A 128 -11.46 -7.49 25.91
N GLU A 129 -12.73 -7.09 25.80
CA GLU A 129 -13.34 -6.11 26.71
C GLU A 129 -13.23 -6.58 28.17
N GLU A 130 -13.43 -7.87 28.42
CA GLU A 130 -13.31 -8.47 29.74
C GLU A 130 -11.90 -8.30 30.33
N ALA A 131 -10.85 -8.52 29.53
CA ALA A 131 -9.48 -8.33 29.98
C ALA A 131 -9.17 -6.84 30.25
N LEU A 132 -9.66 -5.93 29.40
CA LEU A 132 -9.48 -4.50 29.62
C LEU A 132 -10.11 -4.06 30.94
N VAL A 133 -11.38 -4.43 31.19
CA VAL A 133 -12.10 -4.05 32.42
C VAL A 133 -11.47 -4.67 33.66
N ARG A 134 -10.95 -5.91 33.57
CA ARG A 134 -10.26 -6.59 34.67
C ARG A 134 -8.99 -5.85 35.11
N HIS A 135 -8.20 -5.34 34.16
CA HIS A 135 -6.92 -4.70 34.45
C HIS A 135 -6.98 -3.17 34.54
N PHE A 136 -8.06 -2.55 34.03
CA PHE A 136 -8.30 -1.11 34.01
C PHE A 136 -9.75 -0.77 34.41
N PRO A 137 -10.16 -1.05 35.66
CA PRO A 137 -11.53 -0.84 36.11
C PRO A 137 -11.99 0.63 36.12
N SER A 138 -11.07 1.60 36.15
CA SER A 138 -11.40 3.02 35.99
C SER A 138 -11.95 3.37 34.61
N ASN A 139 -11.71 2.50 33.61
CA ASN A 139 -12.17 2.72 32.25
C ASN A 139 -13.67 2.48 32.12
N SER A 140 -14.45 3.55 32.30
CA SER A 140 -15.90 3.52 32.22
C SER A 140 -16.42 3.98 30.85
N GLY A 141 -17.50 3.32 30.40
CA GLY A 141 -18.19 3.66 29.16
C GLY A 141 -17.47 3.21 27.89
N TYR A 142 -18.04 3.62 26.75
CA TYR A 142 -17.52 3.36 25.42
C TYR A 142 -17.19 4.70 24.77
N ARG A 143 -16.05 4.76 24.08
CA ARG A 143 -15.52 6.02 23.52
C ARG A 143 -15.19 5.92 22.03
N ALA A 144 -15.17 4.70 21.47
CA ALA A 144 -15.06 4.48 20.05
C ALA A 144 -16.17 3.55 19.57
N PHE A 145 -16.65 3.81 18.36
CA PHE A 145 -17.79 3.11 17.76
C PHE A 145 -17.46 2.77 16.31
N LEU A 146 -17.69 1.52 15.93
CA LEU A 146 -17.66 1.08 14.53
C LEU A 146 -19.09 0.94 14.05
N LEU A 147 -19.40 1.60 12.96
CA LEU A 147 -20.72 1.54 12.34
C LEU A 147 -20.56 0.99 10.93
N ASP A 148 -21.33 -0.06 10.62
CA ASP A 148 -21.45 -0.47 9.23
C ASP A 148 -22.26 0.56 8.44
N ARG A 149 -21.86 0.78 7.20
CA ARG A 149 -22.68 1.57 6.28
C ARG A 149 -23.88 0.72 5.83
N PRO A 150 -25.11 1.24 5.87
CA PRO A 150 -26.24 0.58 5.21
C PRO A 150 -25.93 0.34 3.73
N THR A 151 -26.26 -0.84 3.20
CA THR A 151 -25.90 -1.26 1.84
C THR A 151 -26.35 -0.27 0.75
N ASP A 152 -27.44 0.45 0.99
CA ASP A 152 -28.07 1.37 0.04
C ASP A 152 -27.82 2.87 0.36
N GLY A 153 -27.07 3.19 1.42
CA GLY A 153 -26.88 4.56 1.92
C GLY A 153 -25.63 5.26 1.38
N ASN A 154 -25.72 6.56 1.07
CA ASN A 154 -24.55 7.38 0.72
C ASN A 154 -23.68 7.64 1.96
N ALA A 155 -22.40 7.25 1.92
CA ALA A 155 -21.46 7.42 3.04
C ALA A 155 -21.37 8.88 3.52
N THR A 156 -21.35 9.84 2.60
CA THR A 156 -21.28 11.26 2.93
C THR A 156 -22.54 11.74 3.65
N ALA A 157 -23.71 11.23 3.24
CA ALA A 157 -24.98 11.57 3.90
C ALA A 157 -25.06 10.97 5.30
N THR A 158 -24.60 9.72 5.49
CA THR A 158 -24.54 9.08 6.81
C THR A 158 -23.60 9.82 7.76
N LEU A 159 -22.41 10.21 7.29
CA LEU A 159 -21.47 11.00 8.09
C LEU A 159 -22.05 12.35 8.49
N ALA A 160 -22.67 13.08 7.54
CA ALA A 160 -23.30 14.35 7.81
C ALA A 160 -24.43 14.22 8.86
N MET A 161 -25.26 13.17 8.75
CA MET A 161 -26.33 12.89 9.70
C MET A 161 -25.79 12.57 11.11
N LEU A 162 -24.74 11.75 11.20
CA LEU A 162 -24.10 11.42 12.48
C LEU A 162 -23.46 12.65 13.12
N ASN A 163 -22.75 13.46 12.31
CA ASN A 163 -22.11 14.67 12.79
C ASN A 163 -23.14 15.68 13.30
N ASP A 164 -24.23 15.92 12.57
CA ASP A 164 -25.28 16.84 12.99
C ASP A 164 -26.05 16.34 14.23
N GLY A 165 -26.46 15.07 14.22
CA GLY A 165 -27.24 14.48 15.31
C GLY A 165 -26.47 14.28 16.61
N LEU A 166 -25.14 14.10 16.55
CA LEU A 166 -24.30 13.79 17.72
C LEU A 166 -23.18 14.82 17.97
N ALA A 167 -23.21 15.98 17.29
CA ALA A 167 -22.26 17.08 17.51
C ALA A 167 -22.18 17.49 19.00
N ASN A 168 -23.33 17.63 19.67
CA ASN A 168 -23.40 18.01 21.08
C ASN A 168 -22.84 16.93 22.03
N HIS A 169 -22.63 15.71 21.54
CA HIS A 169 -22.03 14.60 22.26
C HIS A 169 -20.55 14.40 21.92
N GLY A 170 -19.96 15.29 21.11
CA GLY A 170 -18.55 15.24 20.74
C GLY A 170 -18.19 14.09 19.80
N LEU A 171 -19.17 13.55 19.06
CA LEU A 171 -18.88 12.55 18.03
C LEU A 171 -18.18 13.22 16.85
N ASP A 172 -17.03 12.68 16.47
CA ASP A 172 -16.29 13.05 15.26
C ASP A 172 -16.25 11.86 14.29
N PRO A 173 -17.29 11.69 13.44
CA PRO A 173 -17.39 10.52 12.59
C PRO A 173 -16.46 10.64 11.39
N ILE A 174 -15.55 9.68 11.24
CA ILE A 174 -14.68 9.52 10.08
C ILE A 174 -15.00 8.22 9.33
N SER A 175 -14.98 8.24 8.00
CA SER A 175 -15.14 6.99 7.24
C SER A 175 -13.90 6.10 7.39
N ALA A 176 -14.11 4.78 7.43
CA ALA A 176 -13.00 3.82 7.43
C ALA A 176 -12.07 4.01 6.21
N ALA A 177 -12.64 4.35 5.04
CA ALA A 177 -11.87 4.63 3.82
C ALA A 177 -10.98 5.87 3.96
N GLU A 178 -11.50 6.95 4.53
CA GLU A 178 -10.74 8.18 4.77
C GLU A 178 -9.67 7.99 5.84
N ARG A 179 -10.00 7.31 6.95
CA ARG A 179 -9.01 6.97 7.99
C ARG A 179 -7.87 6.12 7.43
N LEU A 180 -8.20 5.12 6.60
CA LEU A 180 -7.21 4.30 5.92
C LEU A 180 -6.39 5.09 4.90
N ALA A 181 -7.03 6.00 4.16
CA ALA A 181 -6.35 6.90 3.23
C ALA A 181 -5.33 7.79 3.97
N ASN A 182 -5.70 8.33 5.15
CA ASN A 182 -4.82 9.15 5.98
C ASN A 182 -3.57 8.37 6.43
N PHE A 183 -3.70 7.11 6.83
CA PHE A 183 -2.54 6.25 7.12
C PHE A 183 -1.67 5.99 5.89
N SER A 184 -2.27 5.93 4.70
CA SER A 184 -1.52 5.74 3.45
C SER A 184 -0.88 7.02 2.89
N GLN A 185 -1.21 8.22 3.37
CA GLN A 185 -0.73 9.47 2.76
C GLN A 185 0.79 9.60 2.76
N VAL A 186 1.45 9.25 3.86
CA VAL A 186 2.92 9.29 3.98
C VAL A 186 3.56 8.27 3.02
N GLN A 187 3.02 7.06 2.98
CA GLN A 187 3.47 6.01 2.07
C GLN A 187 3.31 6.42 0.60
N ASN A 188 2.14 6.97 0.23
CA ASN A 188 1.84 7.41 -1.13
C ASN A 188 2.76 8.55 -1.58
N THR A 189 3.08 9.47 -0.67
CA THR A 189 4.01 10.57 -0.97
C THR A 189 5.42 10.02 -1.25
N TYR A 190 5.88 9.08 -0.43
CA TYR A 190 7.16 8.40 -0.64
C TYR A 190 7.20 7.66 -1.99
N ILE A 191 6.19 6.84 -2.27
CA ILE A 191 6.08 6.09 -3.55
C ILE A 191 6.06 7.05 -4.74
N THR A 192 5.36 8.18 -4.65
CA THR A 192 5.28 9.19 -5.72
C THR A 192 6.66 9.75 -6.07
N ILE A 193 7.53 9.99 -5.08
CA ILE A 193 8.91 10.46 -5.32
C ILE A 193 9.71 9.40 -6.08
N PHE A 194 9.66 8.12 -5.67
CA PHE A 194 10.34 7.05 -6.40
C PHE A 194 9.80 6.84 -7.81
N GLN A 195 8.48 6.96 -7.99
CA GLN A 195 7.86 6.91 -9.31
C GLN A 195 8.32 8.07 -10.19
N ALA A 196 8.44 9.28 -9.65
CA ALA A 196 8.97 10.42 -10.38
C ALA A 196 10.44 10.21 -10.78
N LEU A 197 11.28 9.74 -9.86
CA LEU A 197 12.69 9.41 -10.14
C LEU A 197 12.83 8.26 -11.15
N GLY A 198 11.99 7.23 -11.03
CA GLY A 198 11.92 6.12 -11.97
C GLY A 198 11.47 6.58 -13.36
N GLY A 199 10.45 7.44 -13.44
CA GLY A 199 9.99 8.05 -14.68
C GLY A 199 11.07 8.89 -15.35
N LEU A 200 11.79 9.71 -14.58
CA LEU A 200 12.95 10.47 -15.09
C LEU A 200 14.05 9.54 -15.61
N SER A 201 14.32 8.45 -14.91
CA SER A 201 15.31 7.44 -15.33
C SER A 201 14.92 6.77 -16.64
N LEU A 202 13.62 6.47 -16.83
CA LEU A 202 13.10 5.95 -18.09
C LEU A 202 13.24 6.97 -19.23
N LEU A 203 12.96 8.24 -18.98
CA LEU A 203 13.15 9.32 -19.97
C LEU A 203 14.62 9.42 -20.39
N LEU A 204 15.54 9.52 -19.43
CA LEU A 204 16.98 9.59 -19.69
C LEU A 204 17.50 8.33 -20.38
N GLY A 205 17.02 7.15 -19.98
CA GLY A 205 17.35 5.88 -20.63
C GLY A 205 16.89 5.81 -22.09
N SER A 206 15.67 6.30 -22.38
CA SER A 206 15.13 6.32 -23.74
C SER A 206 15.90 7.28 -24.67
N LEU A 207 16.29 8.45 -24.16
CA LEU A 207 17.18 9.39 -24.85
C LEU A 207 18.56 8.77 -25.11
N GLY A 208 19.15 8.17 -24.07
CA GLY A 208 20.44 7.49 -24.16
C GLY A 208 20.45 6.37 -25.19
N LEU A 209 19.40 5.56 -25.24
CA LEU A 209 19.21 4.54 -26.27
C LEU A 209 19.23 5.18 -27.67
N GLY A 210 18.47 6.26 -27.88
CA GLY A 210 18.46 6.99 -29.16
C GLY A 210 19.84 7.47 -29.59
N VAL A 211 20.64 8.00 -28.66
CA VAL A 211 22.02 8.45 -28.93
C VAL A 211 22.93 7.28 -29.28
N VAL A 212 22.83 6.15 -28.56
CA VAL A 212 23.62 4.94 -28.83
C VAL A 212 23.27 4.35 -30.19
N VAL A 213 21.97 4.25 -30.51
CA VAL A 213 21.49 3.82 -31.84
C VAL A 213 22.04 4.73 -32.93
N LEU A 214 21.91 6.04 -32.75
CA LEU A 214 22.40 7.01 -33.71
C LEU A 214 23.90 6.80 -33.95
N ARG A 215 24.70 6.72 -32.88
CA ARG A 215 26.15 6.48 -32.96
C ARG A 215 26.48 5.18 -33.69
N ASN A 216 25.79 4.09 -33.38
CA ASN A 216 26.00 2.78 -34.02
C ASN A 216 25.72 2.83 -35.54
N VAL A 217 24.61 3.47 -35.94
CA VAL A 217 24.26 3.62 -37.36
C VAL A 217 25.23 4.55 -38.09
N LEU A 218 25.74 5.60 -37.42
CA LEU A 218 26.76 6.49 -37.95
C LEU A 218 28.08 5.76 -38.22
N GLU A 219 28.53 4.91 -37.30
CA GLU A 219 29.73 4.09 -37.46
C GLU A 219 29.59 3.09 -38.62
N ARG A 220 28.38 2.53 -38.81
CA ARG A 220 28.08 1.57 -39.90
C ARG A 220 27.60 2.22 -41.21
N ARG A 221 27.78 3.53 -41.37
CA ARG A 221 27.32 4.24 -42.58
C ARG A 221 27.94 3.73 -43.88
N GLY A 222 29.20 3.30 -43.86
CA GLY A 222 29.88 2.75 -45.04
C GLY A 222 29.18 1.49 -45.57
N GLU A 223 28.85 0.55 -44.68
CA GLU A 223 28.09 -0.67 -45.02
C GLU A 223 26.71 -0.34 -45.60
N LEU A 224 26.00 0.61 -44.99
CA LEU A 224 24.68 1.06 -45.43
C LEU A 224 24.73 1.77 -46.80
N ALA A 225 25.81 2.51 -47.07
CA ALA A 225 26.04 3.15 -48.37
C ALA A 225 26.31 2.13 -49.48
N VAL A 226 27.08 1.06 -49.20
CA VAL A 226 27.31 -0.05 -50.12
C VAL A 226 26.00 -0.77 -50.45
N MET A 227 25.20 -1.10 -49.44
CA MET A 227 23.89 -1.71 -49.67
C MET A 227 22.98 -0.82 -50.52
N GLN A 228 23.01 0.50 -50.30
CA GLN A 228 22.26 1.44 -51.14
C GLN A 228 22.76 1.48 -52.59
N ALA A 229 24.08 1.41 -52.81
CA ALA A 229 24.68 1.36 -54.15
C ALA A 229 24.30 0.08 -54.92
N VAL A 230 24.13 -1.04 -54.22
CA VAL A 230 23.65 -2.32 -54.78
C VAL A 230 22.13 -2.30 -55.08
N GLY A 231 21.40 -1.28 -54.63
CA GLY A 231 19.99 -1.05 -54.99
C GLY A 231 18.99 -1.15 -53.84
N PHE A 232 19.45 -1.27 -52.58
CA PHE A 232 18.53 -1.27 -51.43
C PHE A 232 17.86 0.10 -51.23
N ARG A 233 16.53 0.09 -51.08
CA ARG A 233 15.74 1.31 -50.79
C ARG A 233 16.04 1.81 -49.37
N LYS A 234 16.06 3.14 -49.17
CA LYS A 234 16.18 3.78 -47.85
C LYS A 234 15.14 3.28 -46.82
N ALA A 235 13.95 2.89 -47.28
CA ALA A 235 12.92 2.31 -46.42
C ALA A 235 13.31 0.91 -45.89
N ALA A 236 13.91 0.06 -46.73
CA ALA A 236 14.36 -1.26 -46.33
C ALA A 236 15.54 -1.18 -45.34
N LEU A 237 16.49 -0.26 -45.58
CA LEU A 237 17.59 0.01 -44.66
C LEU A 237 17.11 0.51 -43.30
N ARG A 238 16.10 1.40 -43.26
CA ARG A 238 15.47 1.83 -42.00
C ARG A 238 14.84 0.66 -41.24
N TRP A 239 14.12 -0.21 -41.93
CA TRP A 239 13.45 -1.37 -41.33
C TRP A 239 14.46 -2.38 -40.78
N LEU A 240 15.57 -2.60 -41.48
CA LEU A 240 16.68 -3.43 -41.01
C LEU A 240 17.25 -2.91 -39.68
N VAL A 241 17.58 -1.63 -39.61
CA VAL A 241 18.11 -1.02 -38.37
C VAL A 241 17.08 -1.07 -37.23
N CYS A 242 15.81 -0.75 -37.53
CA CYS A 242 14.75 -0.77 -36.51
C CYS A 242 14.48 -2.19 -35.98
N THR A 243 14.60 -3.22 -36.81
CA THR A 243 14.41 -4.62 -36.36
C THR A 243 15.57 -5.11 -35.54
N GLU A 244 16.81 -4.82 -35.94
CA GLU A 244 18.02 -5.18 -35.18
C GLU A 244 17.97 -4.58 -33.78
N HIS A 245 17.71 -3.27 -33.68
CA HIS A 245 17.70 -2.58 -32.40
C HIS A 245 16.39 -2.77 -31.64
N GLY A 246 15.28 -3.04 -32.34
CA GLY A 246 14.02 -3.46 -31.73
C GLY A 246 14.14 -4.82 -31.04
N LEU A 247 14.90 -5.77 -31.61
CA LEU A 247 15.18 -7.05 -30.97
C LEU A 247 16.05 -6.88 -29.71
N LEU A 248 17.07 -6.02 -29.76
CA LEU A 248 17.87 -5.67 -28.57
C LEU A 248 17.03 -5.00 -27.48
N LEU A 249 16.12 -4.10 -27.86
CA LEU A 249 15.18 -3.46 -26.94
C LEU A 249 14.27 -4.49 -26.27
N LEU A 250 13.70 -5.43 -27.03
CA LEU A 250 12.85 -6.49 -26.49
C LEU A 250 13.61 -7.39 -25.52
N LEU A 251 14.84 -7.77 -25.85
CA LEU A 251 15.68 -8.59 -24.97
C LEU A 251 16.06 -7.84 -23.70
N GLY A 252 16.41 -6.55 -23.81
CA GLY A 252 16.65 -5.69 -22.66
C GLY A 252 15.42 -5.54 -21.76
N LEU A 253 14.24 -5.36 -22.35
CA LEU A 253 12.97 -5.30 -21.62
C LEU A 253 12.70 -6.62 -20.89
N ALA A 254 12.91 -7.77 -21.54
CA ALA A 254 12.71 -9.08 -20.94
C ALA A 254 13.63 -9.31 -19.73
N VAL A 255 14.92 -8.96 -19.85
CA VAL A 255 15.89 -9.04 -18.75
C VAL A 255 15.49 -8.09 -17.61
N GLY A 256 15.09 -6.86 -17.93
CA GLY A 256 14.64 -5.88 -16.93
C GLY A 256 13.40 -6.33 -16.17
N VAL A 257 12.41 -6.88 -16.87
CA VAL A 257 11.20 -7.46 -16.24
C VAL A 257 11.57 -8.63 -15.35
N GLY A 258 12.46 -9.53 -15.80
CA GLY A 258 12.94 -10.65 -14.99
C GLY A 258 13.63 -10.20 -13.70
N ALA A 259 14.52 -9.21 -13.79
CA ALA A 259 15.19 -8.64 -12.62
C ALA A 259 14.20 -7.96 -11.66
N ALA A 260 13.21 -7.23 -12.18
CA ALA A 260 12.18 -6.58 -11.37
C ALA A 260 11.27 -7.61 -10.65
N LEU A 261 10.88 -8.69 -11.33
CA LEU A 261 10.09 -9.77 -10.72
C LEU A 261 10.86 -10.47 -9.60
N LEU A 262 12.16 -10.74 -9.78
CA LEU A 262 13.00 -11.32 -8.74
C LEU A 262 13.13 -10.41 -7.52
N ALA A 263 13.26 -9.09 -7.74
CA ALA A 263 13.36 -8.12 -6.65
C ALA A 263 12.07 -8.01 -5.82
N VAL A 264 10.90 -8.10 -6.46
CA VAL A 264 9.59 -7.97 -5.81
C VAL A 264 9.03 -9.31 -5.31
N TRP A 265 9.65 -10.44 -5.69
CA TRP A 265 9.19 -11.80 -5.36
C TRP A 265 8.79 -12.01 -3.88
N PRO A 266 9.58 -11.57 -2.88
CA PRO A 266 9.20 -11.78 -1.48
C PRO A 266 7.89 -11.08 -1.11
N SER A 267 7.65 -9.89 -1.67
CA SER A 267 6.44 -9.08 -1.39
C SER A 267 5.18 -9.65 -2.05
N LEU A 268 5.31 -10.45 -3.12
CA LEU A 268 4.18 -11.10 -3.79
C LEU A 268 3.56 -12.23 -2.94
N ASN A 269 4.32 -12.77 -1.98
CA ASN A 269 3.84 -13.85 -1.11
C ASN A 269 3.07 -13.33 0.13
N THR A 270 2.95 -12.01 0.29
CA THR A 270 2.21 -11.41 1.41
C THR A 270 0.70 -11.41 1.13
N PRO A 271 -0.15 -11.87 2.08
CA PRO A 271 -1.60 -11.79 1.94
C PRO A 271 -2.06 -10.35 1.67
N GLY A 272 -2.89 -10.16 0.62
CA GLY A 272 -3.41 -8.84 0.23
C GLY A 272 -2.60 -8.09 -0.83
N ALA A 273 -1.49 -8.65 -1.32
CA ALA A 273 -0.74 -8.08 -2.44
C ALA A 273 -1.51 -8.23 -3.78
N GLN A 274 -2.34 -7.23 -4.12
CA GLN A 274 -2.98 -7.17 -5.43
C GLN A 274 -2.05 -6.52 -6.44
N MET A 275 -1.60 -7.28 -7.44
CA MET A 275 -0.69 -6.76 -8.47
C MET A 275 -1.50 -6.05 -9.58
N PRO A 276 -1.21 -4.77 -9.87
CA PRO A 276 -1.95 -4.01 -10.89
C PRO A 276 -1.44 -4.35 -12.31
N TRP A 277 -1.77 -5.55 -12.78
CA TRP A 277 -1.33 -6.09 -14.08
C TRP A 277 -1.64 -5.16 -15.26
N ALA A 278 -2.78 -4.47 -15.22
CA ALA A 278 -3.18 -3.52 -16.26
C ALA A 278 -2.23 -2.31 -16.34
N SER A 279 -1.94 -1.68 -15.20
CA SER A 279 -1.03 -0.53 -15.13
C SER A 279 0.40 -0.91 -15.52
N LEU A 280 0.85 -2.09 -15.11
CA LEU A 280 2.15 -2.64 -15.50
C LEU A 280 2.22 -2.89 -17.02
N GLY A 281 1.18 -3.48 -17.60
CA GLY A 281 1.08 -3.70 -19.05
C GLY A 281 1.16 -2.39 -19.83
N TRP A 282 0.43 -1.35 -19.40
CA TRP A 282 0.50 -0.02 -20.01
C TRP A 282 1.89 0.62 -19.88
N MET A 283 2.53 0.51 -18.72
CA MET A 283 3.88 1.04 -18.51
C MET A 283 4.90 0.36 -19.44
N LEU A 284 4.88 -0.97 -19.52
CA LEU A 284 5.77 -1.72 -20.42
C LEU A 284 5.52 -1.39 -21.88
N ALA A 285 4.25 -1.27 -22.28
CA ALA A 285 3.88 -0.84 -23.63
C ALA A 285 4.39 0.58 -23.94
N ALA A 286 4.29 1.52 -22.98
CA ALA A 286 4.80 2.88 -23.13
C ALA A 286 6.33 2.92 -23.26
N VAL A 287 7.05 2.12 -22.46
CA VAL A 287 8.51 1.99 -22.55
C VAL A 287 8.92 1.43 -23.91
N LEU A 288 8.25 0.37 -24.37
CA LEU A 288 8.51 -0.23 -25.67
C LEU A 288 8.23 0.76 -26.81
N ALA A 289 7.09 1.46 -26.77
CA ALA A 289 6.72 2.45 -27.77
C ALA A 289 7.70 3.62 -27.80
N SER A 290 8.13 4.13 -26.64
CA SER A 290 9.14 5.18 -26.53
C SER A 290 10.48 4.74 -27.11
N GLY A 291 10.94 3.54 -26.76
CA GLY A 291 12.18 2.98 -27.31
C GLY A 291 12.12 2.82 -28.82
N LEU A 292 11.05 2.26 -29.36
CA LEU A 292 10.84 2.14 -30.81
C LEU A 292 10.79 3.51 -31.50
N LEU A 293 10.16 4.50 -30.89
CA LEU A 293 10.13 5.87 -31.41
C LEU A 293 11.54 6.48 -31.48
N TRP A 294 12.34 6.36 -30.41
CA TRP A 294 13.72 6.84 -30.39
C TRP A 294 14.62 6.12 -31.39
N THR A 295 14.51 4.79 -31.51
CA THR A 295 15.27 4.03 -32.52
C THR A 295 14.90 4.45 -33.95
N TRP A 296 13.61 4.69 -34.22
CA TRP A 296 13.15 5.15 -35.51
C TRP A 296 13.63 6.58 -35.83
N LEU A 297 13.57 7.49 -34.86
CA LEU A 297 14.10 8.86 -35.00
C LEU A 297 15.62 8.85 -35.26
N ALA A 298 16.37 8.05 -34.52
CA ALA A 298 17.81 7.91 -34.70
C ALA A 298 18.16 7.31 -36.08
N ALA A 299 17.48 6.23 -36.49
CA ALA A 299 17.69 5.60 -37.79
C ALA A 299 17.34 6.55 -38.95
N THR A 300 16.23 7.30 -38.84
CA THR A 300 15.84 8.28 -39.87
C THR A 300 16.81 9.46 -39.94
N ALA A 301 17.28 9.98 -38.81
CA ALA A 301 18.29 11.04 -38.76
C ALA A 301 19.61 10.58 -39.39
N ALA A 302 20.06 9.37 -39.07
CA ALA A 302 21.31 8.82 -39.61
C ALA A 302 21.26 8.62 -41.14
N LEU A 303 20.09 8.25 -41.69
CA LEU A 303 19.89 7.92 -43.12
C LEU A 303 19.42 9.10 -43.99
N ARG A 304 19.12 10.27 -43.40
CA ARG A 304 18.68 11.48 -44.12
C ARG A 304 19.82 12.17 -44.90
N GLY A 305 21.08 11.93 -44.55
CA GLY A 305 22.24 12.48 -45.27
C GLY A 305 22.45 11.87 -46.67
N HIS A 306 23.20 12.57 -47.53
CA HIS A 306 23.78 11.94 -48.72
C HIS A 306 24.80 10.90 -48.23
N LEU A 307 24.54 9.61 -48.46
CA LEU A 307 25.45 8.52 -48.08
C LEU A 307 26.59 8.35 -49.09
N LEU A 308 26.42 8.87 -50.30
CA LEU A 308 27.39 8.77 -51.40
C LEU A 308 28.71 9.55 -51.18
N PRO A 309 28.72 10.74 -50.55
CA PRO A 309 29.97 11.40 -50.15
C PRO A 309 30.81 10.60 -49.15
N ALA A 310 30.20 9.71 -48.34
CA ALA A 310 30.94 8.89 -47.37
C ALA A 310 31.84 7.84 -48.06
N LEU A 311 31.47 7.39 -49.26
CA LEU A 311 32.32 6.54 -50.12
C LEU A 311 33.49 7.32 -50.75
N ARG A 312 33.51 8.65 -50.63
CA ARG A 312 34.51 9.53 -51.23
C ARG A 312 35.52 10.07 -50.22
N SER A 313 35.32 9.77 -48.93
CA SER A 313 36.14 10.23 -47.79
C SER A 313 36.99 9.13 -47.15
N GLU A 314 36.98 7.91 -47.72
CA GLU A 314 38.04 6.91 -47.57
C GLU A 314 38.80 6.80 -48.90
#